data_AF-A0A022RX90-F1
#
_entry.id   AF-A0A022RX90-F1
#
_cell.length_a   1.000
_cell.length_b   1.000
_cell.length_c   1.000
_cell.angle_alpha   90.00
_cell.angle_beta   90.00
_cell.angle_gamma   90.00
#
_symmetry.space_group_name_H-M   'P 1'
#
loop_
_entity.id
_entity.type
_entity.pdbx_description
1 polymer ?
#
loop_
_entity_poly.entity_id
_entity_poly.type
_entity_poly.pdbx_seq_one_letter_code
_entity_poly.pdbx_strand_id
1 'polypeptide(L)' 'MNKNMNWVQRKVYLYNVTFGLYMLDWWERFLFNALLVVLMWFVCYNGVRSASEFCTRFVTVISPRVQGPQIKIQQ' A
#
# COMPACT_ATOMS: atom_id res chain seq x y z
N MET A 1 1.90 38.15 -11.21
CA MET A 1 0.91 37.17 -10.67
C MET A 1 1.53 36.47 -9.47
N ASN A 2 1.05 36.78 -8.26
CA ASN A 2 1.77 36.64 -6.99
C ASN A 2 2.07 35.18 -6.56
N LYS A 3 3.35 34.77 -6.60
CA LYS A 3 3.83 33.48 -6.05
C LYS A 3 3.53 33.33 -4.54
N ASN A 4 3.40 34.44 -3.82
CA ASN A 4 3.21 34.46 -2.36
C ASN A 4 1.80 34.04 -1.89
N MET A 5 0.75 34.26 -2.68
CA MET A 5 -0.62 33.85 -2.29
C MET A 5 -0.83 32.34 -2.44
N ASN A 6 -0.16 31.72 -3.41
CA ASN A 6 -0.30 30.29 -3.68
C ASN A 6 0.37 29.43 -2.60
N TRP A 7 1.50 29.89 -2.04
CA TRP A 7 2.15 29.20 -0.91
C TRP A 7 1.30 29.27 0.37
N VAL A 8 0.69 30.43 0.65
CA VAL A 8 -0.23 30.58 1.80
C VAL A 8 -1.47 29.71 1.64
N GLN A 9 -2.06 29.65 0.44
CA GLN A 9 -3.20 28.77 0.15
C GLN A 9 -2.85 27.28 0.33
N ARG A 10 -1.67 26.86 -0.14
CA ARG A 10 -1.16 25.49 0.07
C ARG A 10 -0.94 25.19 1.55
N LYS A 11 -0.45 26.16 2.32
CA LYS A 11 -0.30 26.05 3.78
C LYS A 11 -1.67 25.95 4.46
N VAL A 12 -2.64 26.78 4.10
CA VAL A 12 -4.02 26.72 4.63
C VAL A 12 -4.70 25.39 4.32
N TYR A 13 -4.54 24.85 3.11
CA TYR A 13 -5.10 23.54 2.76
C TYR A 13 -4.50 22.40 3.59
N LEU A 14 -3.18 22.40 3.78
CA LEU A 14 -2.51 21.44 4.66
C LEU A 14 -2.97 21.60 6.12
N TYR A 15 -3.14 22.83 6.61
CA TYR A 15 -3.67 23.04 7.94
C TYR A 15 -5.11 22.57 8.06
N ASN A 16 -5.98 22.84 7.09
CA ASN A 16 -7.37 22.37 7.12
C ASN A 16 -7.48 20.85 7.12
N VAL A 17 -6.62 20.14 6.37
CA VAL A 17 -6.67 18.66 6.35
C VAL A 17 -6.06 18.07 7.64
N THR A 18 -4.94 18.62 8.14
CA THR A 18 -4.30 18.13 9.37
C THR A 18 -5.10 18.50 10.61
N PHE A 19 -5.59 19.74 10.72
CA PHE A 19 -6.51 20.14 11.78
C PHE A 19 -7.86 19.47 11.65
N GLY A 20 -8.43 19.31 10.45
CA GLY A 20 -9.71 18.61 10.27
C GLY A 20 -9.65 17.16 10.78
N LEU A 21 -8.56 16.45 10.50
CA LEU A 21 -8.30 15.13 11.05
C LEU A 21 -8.03 15.15 12.57
N TYR A 22 -7.47 16.26 13.07
CA TYR A 22 -7.29 16.51 14.50
C TYR A 22 -8.56 17.05 15.17
N MET A 23 -9.58 17.46 14.43
CA MET A 23 -10.85 17.94 14.99
C MET A 23 -11.91 16.84 15.07
N LEU A 24 -11.67 15.69 14.42
CA LEU A 24 -12.45 14.48 14.66
C LEU A 24 -12.54 14.20 16.16
N ASP A 25 -13.75 13.87 16.62
CA ASP A 25 -14.02 13.56 18.01
C ASP A 25 -13.11 12.42 18.49
N TRP A 26 -12.89 12.30 19.81
CA TRP A 26 -11.89 11.37 20.35
C TRP A 26 -12.13 9.92 19.86
N TRP A 27 -13.40 9.55 19.69
CA TRP A 27 -13.81 8.27 19.09
C TRP A 27 -13.53 8.15 17.60
N GLU A 28 -13.74 9.21 16.83
CA GLU A 28 -13.55 9.20 15.39
C GLU A 28 -12.06 9.09 15.01
N ARG A 29 -11.16 9.67 15.81
CA ARG A 29 -9.71 9.47 15.64
C ARG A 29 -9.32 8.00 15.77
N PHE A 30 -9.93 7.29 16.71
CA PHE A 30 -9.68 5.86 16.89
C PHE A 30 -10.19 5.07 15.68
N LEU A 31 -11.40 5.38 15.21
CA LEU A 31 -12.01 4.75 14.04
C LEU A 31 -11.22 5.02 12.75
N PHE A 32 -10.73 6.25 12.55
CA PHE A 32 -9.96 6.61 11.36
C PHE A 32 -8.57 5.94 11.35
N ASN A 33 -7.87 5.91 12.49
CA ASN A 33 -6.60 5.19 12.60
C ASN A 33 -6.78 3.68 12.39
N ALA A 34 -7.83 3.09 12.96
CA ALA A 34 -8.15 1.68 12.74
C ALA A 34 -8.47 1.40 11.26
N LEU A 35 -9.24 2.27 10.59
CA LEU A 35 -9.51 2.18 9.16
C LEU A 35 -8.22 2.25 8.33
N LEU A 36 -7.30 3.17 8.63
CA LEU A 36 -6.02 3.27 7.93
C LEU A 36 -5.18 2.00 8.12
N VAL A 37 -5.12 1.45 9.33
CA VAL A 37 -4.37 0.21 9.61
C VAL A 37 -4.99 -0.98 8.88
N VAL A 38 -6.32 -1.13 8.92
CA VAL A 38 -7.03 -2.22 8.23
C VAL A 38 -6.92 -2.06 6.71
N LEU A 39 -7.03 -0.84 6.19
CA LEU A 39 -6.89 -0.54 4.77
C LEU A 39 -5.46 -0.84 4.29
N MET A 40 -4.45 -0.38 5.04
CA MET A 40 -3.04 -0.67 4.76
C MET A 40 -2.82 -2.18 4.76
N TRP A 41 -3.31 -2.88 5.80
CA TRP A 41 -3.22 -4.33 5.88
C TRP A 41 -3.90 -5.02 4.69
N PHE A 42 -5.09 -4.57 4.30
CA PHE A 42 -5.83 -5.10 3.17
C PHE A 42 -5.06 -4.91 1.87
N VAL A 43 -4.55 -3.70 1.60
CA VAL A 43 -3.76 -3.40 0.40
C VAL A 43 -2.45 -4.17 0.40
N CYS A 44 -1.76 -4.26 1.53
CA CYS A 44 -0.53 -5.04 1.65
C CYS A 44 -0.80 -6.53 1.46
N TYR A 45 -1.84 -7.11 2.06
CA TYR A 45 -2.15 -8.53 1.91
C TYR A 45 -2.52 -8.88 0.46
N ASN A 46 -3.38 -8.06 -0.18
CA ASN A 46 -3.76 -8.25 -1.58
C ASN A 46 -2.59 -7.96 -2.54
N GLY A 47 -1.82 -6.90 -2.26
CA GLY A 47 -0.67 -6.49 -3.06
C GLY A 47 0.49 -7.48 -2.96
N VAL A 48 0.78 -8.01 -1.77
CA VAL A 48 1.78 -9.07 -1.56
C VAL A 48 1.35 -10.36 -2.24
N ARG A 49 0.07 -10.72 -2.21
CA ARG A 49 -0.42 -11.89 -2.97
C ARG A 49 -0.20 -11.71 -4.47
N SER A 50 -0.59 -10.58 -5.03
CA SER A 50 -0.39 -10.25 -6.44
C SER A 50 1.10 -10.17 -6.82
N ALA A 51 1.92 -9.57 -5.96
CA ALA A 51 3.36 -9.47 -6.14
C ALA A 51 4.06 -10.83 -6.00
N SER A 52 3.58 -11.72 -5.13
CA SER A 52 4.15 -13.06 -4.95
C SER A 52 3.96 -13.92 -6.21
N GLU A 53 2.80 -13.81 -6.86
CA GLU A 53 2.53 -14.47 -8.15
C GLU A 53 3.46 -13.92 -9.24
N PHE A 54 3.68 -12.60 -9.27
CA PHE A 54 4.65 -11.96 -10.15
C PHE A 54 6.09 -12.37 -9.84
N CYS A 55 6.47 -12.48 -8.56
CA CYS A 55 7.82 -12.81 -8.13
C CYS A 55 8.14 -14.27 -8.46
N THR A 56 7.21 -15.20 -8.27
CA THR A 56 7.35 -16.60 -8.72
C THR A 56 7.50 -16.68 -10.24
N ARG A 57 6.75 -15.87 -11.00
CA ARG A 57 6.88 -15.79 -12.46
C ARG A 57 8.24 -15.24 -12.88
N PHE A 58 8.70 -14.16 -12.25
CA PHE A 58 10.02 -13.58 -12.52
C PHE A 58 11.17 -14.52 -12.12
N VAL A 59 11.10 -15.17 -10.95
CA VAL A 59 12.07 -16.18 -10.52
C VAL A 59 12.14 -17.35 -11.50
N THR A 60 10.99 -17.80 -12.01
CA THR A 60 10.93 -18.87 -13.02
C THR A 60 11.51 -18.43 -14.36
N VAL A 61 11.30 -17.16 -14.76
CA VAL A 61 11.84 -16.60 -16.02
C VAL A 61 13.34 -16.30 -15.92
N ILE A 62 13.83 -15.85 -14.76
CA ILE A 62 15.24 -15.50 -14.50
C ILE A 62 16.08 -16.76 -14.21
N SER A 63 15.46 -17.86 -13.74
CA SER A 63 16.15 -19.13 -13.45
C SER A 63 15.83 -20.20 -14.52
N PRO A 64 16.52 -20.24 -15.68
CA PRO A 64 16.25 -21.21 -16.75
C PRO A 64 16.82 -22.61 -16.49
N ARG A 65 17.02 -23.06 -15.24
CA ARG A 65 17.85 -24.26 -14.97
C ARG A 65 17.46 -25.16 -13.80
N VAL A 66 16.22 -25.13 -13.28
CA VAL A 66 15.76 -26.21 -12.36
C VAL A 66 14.31 -26.64 -12.66
N GLN A 67 14.01 -26.88 -13.93
CA GLN A 67 12.85 -27.71 -14.30
C GLN A 67 13.37 -28.95 -15.01
N GLY A 68 14.07 -29.82 -14.26
CA GLY A 68 14.23 -31.21 -14.66
C GLY A 68 12.85 -31.90 -14.59
N PRO A 69 12.48 -32.73 -15.57
CA PRO A 69 11.19 -33.41 -15.59
C PRO A 69 11.05 -34.33 -14.38
N GLN A 70 9.95 -34.20 -13.63
CA GLN A 70 9.49 -35.21 -12.67
C GLN A 70 9.05 -36.45 -13.45
N ILE A 71 10.02 -37.26 -13.88
CA ILE A 71 9.78 -38.59 -14.43
C ILE A 71 9.48 -39.52 -13.24
N LYS A 72 8.20 -39.83 -13.12
CA LYS A 72 7.58 -41.02 -12.52
C LYS A 72 8.52 -41.98 -11.78
N ILE A 73 8.31 -42.15 -10.47
CA ILE A 73 8.36 -43.48 -9.85
C ILE A 73 7.21 -43.56 -8.83
N GLN A 74 6.11 -44.17 -9.27
CA GLN A 74 5.19 -44.90 -8.40
C GLN A 74 5.99 -46.07 -7.80
N GLN A 75 6.17 -46.08 -6.48
CA GLN A 75 6.34 -47.31 -5.71
C GLN A 75 5.15 -47.42 -4.77
#